data_AF-A1C6F0-F1
#
_entry.id   AF-A1C6F0-F1
#
_cell.length_a   1.000
_cell.length_b   1.000
_cell.length_c   1.000
_cell.angle_alpha   90.00
_cell.angle_beta   90.00
_cell.angle_gamma   90.00
#
_symmetry.space_group_name_H-M   'P 1'
#
loop_
_entity.id
_entity.type
_entity.pdbx_description
1 polymer ?
#
loop_
_entity_poly.entity_id
_entity_poly.type
_entity_poly.pdbx_seq_one_letter_code
_entity_poly.pdbx_strand_id
1 'polypeptide(L)'
;MASLTDFFTAFDAAATKQKFPASLQSSAAAIDKAALQAAVEAVLAGGDDATAGAQDAVLKAGFEFATELVKMLEKEPGPEEKLALYKYFKQARGEQPAQPSFYQMEAKFKYNAWKEVSHISAQKAQALYIKEVNELINKYGTRAE
;
A
#
# COMPACT_ATOMS: atom_id res chain seq x y z
N MET A 1 -7.62 -8.31 14.95
CA MET A 1 -6.97 -7.11 14.39
C MET A 1 -5.93 -7.59 13.42
N ALA A 2 -5.93 -7.13 12.17
CA ALA A 2 -4.88 -7.51 11.22
C ALA A 2 -3.61 -6.77 11.63
N SER A 3 -2.73 -7.44 12.37
CA SER A 3 -1.48 -6.85 12.80
C SER A 3 -0.57 -6.70 11.59
N LEU A 4 -0.19 -5.47 11.26
CA LEU A 4 0.70 -5.14 10.14
C LEU A 4 2.17 -5.39 10.48
N THR A 5 2.43 -6.47 11.21
CA THR A 5 3.70 -6.76 11.87
C THR A 5 4.82 -6.93 10.83
N ASP A 6 4.55 -7.61 9.72
CA ASP A 6 5.54 -7.89 8.69
C ASP A 6 5.96 -6.62 7.94
N PHE A 7 5.00 -5.76 7.61
CA PHE A 7 5.25 -4.45 7.03
C PHE A 7 6.09 -3.58 7.96
N PHE A 8 5.73 -3.48 9.24
CA PHE A 8 6.48 -2.65 10.19
C PHE A 8 7.85 -3.24 10.52
N THR A 9 8.02 -4.56 10.46
CA THR A 9 9.33 -5.21 10.58
C THR A 9 10.23 -4.86 9.40
N ALA A 10 9.70 -4.90 8.18
CA ALA A 10 10.42 -4.46 6.98
C ALA A 10 10.73 -2.95 7.02
N PHE A 11 9.81 -2.14 7.55
CA PHE A 11 10.01 -0.72 7.79
C PHE A 11 11.18 -0.45 8.75
N ASP A 12 11.26 -1.15 9.89
CA ASP A 12 12.39 -1.03 10.83
C ASP A 12 13.71 -1.46 10.18
N ALA A 13 13.70 -2.54 9.39
CA ALA A 13 14.88 -2.98 8.66
C ALA A 13 15.36 -1.92 7.64
N ALA A 14 14.44 -1.28 6.92
CA ALA A 14 14.76 -0.16 6.05
C ALA A 14 15.29 1.06 6.82
N ALA A 15 14.67 1.42 7.94
CA ALA A 15 15.08 2.56 8.77
C ALA A 15 16.49 2.37 9.39
N THR A 16 16.88 1.14 9.72
CA THR A 16 18.21 0.81 10.26
C THR A 16 19.29 0.66 9.18
N LYS A 17 18.98 1.06 7.93
CA LYS A 17 19.88 1.03 6.76
C LYS A 17 20.37 -0.36 6.38
N GLN A 18 19.56 -1.37 6.64
CA GLN A 18 19.87 -2.75 6.27
C GLN A 18 18.99 -3.16 5.09
N LYS A 19 19.53 -3.95 4.15
CA LYS A 19 18.77 -4.78 3.20
C LYS A 19 17.93 -4.08 2.11
N PHE A 20 17.83 -2.76 2.11
CA PHE A 20 17.04 -1.98 1.16
C PHE A 20 17.84 -0.83 0.53
N PRO A 21 17.48 -0.34 -0.66
CA PRO A 21 18.19 0.76 -1.34
C PRO A 21 18.09 2.07 -0.55
N ALA A 22 19.08 2.95 -0.74
CA ALA A 22 19.21 4.21 0.00
C ALA A 22 17.95 5.11 -0.08
N SER A 23 17.18 5.04 -1.18
CA SER A 23 15.91 5.74 -1.33
C SER A 23 14.87 5.25 -0.31
N LEU A 24 14.67 3.94 -0.19
CA LEU A 24 13.76 3.32 0.78
C LEU A 24 14.20 3.59 2.22
N GLN A 25 15.49 3.51 2.50
CA GLN A 25 16.05 3.81 3.82
C GLN A 25 15.77 5.26 4.24
N SER A 26 15.98 6.21 3.32
CA SER A 26 15.77 7.63 3.58
C SER A 26 14.29 7.94 3.82
N SER A 27 13.40 7.33 3.03
CA SER A 27 11.95 7.46 3.23
C SER A 27 11.52 6.89 4.57
N ALA A 28 11.98 5.69 4.95
CA ALA A 28 11.66 5.08 6.24
C ALA A 28 12.15 5.93 7.43
N ALA A 29 13.38 6.44 7.36
CA ALA A 29 13.96 7.26 8.42
C ALA A 29 13.24 8.61 8.63
N ALA A 30 12.57 9.13 7.60
CA ALA A 30 11.83 10.39 7.67
C ALA A 30 10.39 10.24 8.20
N ILE A 31 9.88 9.00 8.29
CA ILE A 31 8.51 8.70 8.69
C ILE A 31 8.49 8.32 10.17
N ASP A 32 7.61 8.96 10.95
CA ASP A 32 7.35 8.52 12.32
C ASP A 32 6.52 7.22 12.30
N LYS A 33 7.17 6.12 12.70
CA LYS A 33 6.56 4.79 12.72
C LYS A 33 5.30 4.73 13.57
N ALA A 34 5.32 5.33 14.76
CA ALA A 34 4.20 5.25 15.70
C ALA A 34 2.99 6.03 15.16
N ALA A 35 3.23 7.19 14.58
CA ALA A 35 2.21 7.99 13.91
C ALA A 35 1.67 7.27 12.66
N LEU A 36 2.52 6.62 11.86
CA LEU A 36 2.09 5.83 10.72
C LEU A 36 1.22 4.65 11.15
N GLN A 37 1.67 3.91 12.16
CA GLN A 37 0.93 2.77 12.69
C GLN A 37 -0.46 3.20 13.20
N ALA A 38 -0.51 4.25 14.04
CA ALA A 38 -1.76 4.79 14.53
C ALA A 38 -2.68 5.28 13.40
N ALA A 39 -2.12 5.95 12.37
CA ALA A 39 -2.87 6.42 11.21
C ALA A 39 -3.50 5.28 10.42
N VAL A 40 -2.71 4.24 10.11
CA VAL A 40 -3.18 3.08 9.37
C VAL A 40 -4.24 2.32 10.16
N GLU A 41 -4.02 2.09 11.45
CA GLU A 41 -5.00 1.41 12.32
C GLU A 41 -6.31 2.18 12.43
N ALA A 42 -6.25 3.50 12.65
CA ALA A 42 -7.43 4.35 12.73
C ALA A 42 -8.23 4.33 11.42
N VAL A 43 -7.56 4.44 10.28
CA VAL A 43 -8.22 4.43 8.96
C VAL A 43 -8.78 3.05 8.63
N LEU A 44 -8.07 1.96 8.97
CA LEU A 44 -8.57 0.60 8.75
C LEU A 44 -9.78 0.28 9.64
N ALA A 45 -9.80 0.76 10.88
CA ALA A 45 -10.91 0.59 11.82
C ALA A 45 -12.14 1.46 11.47
N GLY A 46 -11.95 2.56 10.74
CA GLY A 46 -13.03 3.42 10.26
C GLY A 46 -13.81 2.86 9.07
N GLY A 47 -14.83 3.60 8.62
CA GLY A 47 -15.62 3.29 7.43
C GLY A 47 -14.89 3.57 6.11
N ASP A 48 -15.62 3.56 5.01
CA ASP A 48 -15.08 3.78 3.66
C ASP A 48 -14.56 5.21 3.46
N ASP A 49 -15.17 6.20 4.12
CA ASP A 49 -14.77 7.62 4.10
C ASP A 49 -13.69 7.98 5.14
N ALA A 50 -13.10 6.98 5.82
CA ALA A 50 -12.18 7.24 6.93
C ALA A 50 -10.92 8.00 6.46
N THR A 51 -10.46 8.96 7.28
CA THR A 51 -9.27 9.77 7.03
C THR A 51 -8.28 9.65 8.19
N ALA A 52 -6.99 9.85 7.94
CA ALA A 52 -5.98 9.89 9.01
C ALA A 52 -5.90 11.28 9.68
N GLY A 53 -6.63 12.27 9.16
CA GLY A 53 -6.74 13.60 9.76
C GLY A 53 -5.38 14.27 9.83
N ALA A 54 -4.93 14.63 11.03
CA ALA A 54 -3.60 15.23 11.23
C ALA A 54 -2.44 14.35 10.70
N GLN A 55 -2.66 13.03 10.57
CA GLN A 55 -1.66 12.07 10.11
C GLN A 55 -1.79 11.73 8.62
N ASP A 56 -2.60 12.45 7.84
CA ASP A 56 -2.75 12.20 6.39
C ASP A 56 -1.42 12.28 5.63
N ALA A 57 -0.56 13.23 5.98
CA ALA A 57 0.78 13.33 5.38
C ALA A 57 1.67 12.13 5.72
N VAL A 58 1.59 11.65 6.96
CA VAL A 58 2.35 10.48 7.43
C VAL A 58 1.84 9.20 6.75
N LEU A 59 0.52 9.05 6.65
CA LEU A 59 -0.12 7.93 5.94
C LEU A 59 0.30 7.90 4.47
N LYS A 60 0.27 9.06 3.80
CA LYS A 60 0.70 9.18 2.41
C LYS A 60 2.17 8.78 2.25
N ALA A 61 3.06 9.27 3.12
CA ALA A 61 4.47 8.89 3.08
C ALA A 61 4.68 7.39 3.33
N GLY A 62 3.92 6.80 4.25
CA GLY A 62 3.92 5.35 4.50
C GLY A 62 3.42 4.54 3.31
N PHE A 63 2.42 5.06 2.58
CA PHE A 63 1.96 4.47 1.33
C PHE A 63 3.04 4.54 0.24
N GLU A 64 3.69 5.69 0.06
CA GLU A 64 4.80 5.84 -0.89
C GLU A 64 5.93 4.86 -0.57
N PHE A 65 6.28 4.72 0.72
CA PHE A 65 7.21 3.68 1.17
C PHE A 65 6.73 2.27 0.81
N ALA A 66 5.46 1.94 1.06
CA ALA A 66 4.89 0.63 0.71
C ALA A 66 4.96 0.32 -0.79
N THR A 67 4.76 1.33 -1.66
CA THR A 67 4.84 1.18 -3.12
C THR A 67 6.25 0.89 -3.62
N GLU A 68 7.27 1.35 -2.89
CA GLU A 68 8.65 1.00 -3.16
C GLU A 68 8.99 -0.36 -2.53
N LEU A 69 8.50 -0.65 -1.33
CA LEU A 69 8.74 -1.90 -0.61
C LEU A 69 8.17 -3.12 -1.35
N VAL A 70 7.00 -3.01 -1.99
CA VAL A 70 6.40 -4.12 -2.75
C VAL A 70 7.28 -4.57 -3.94
N LYS A 71 8.15 -3.68 -4.45
CA LYS A 71 9.13 -4.02 -5.49
C LYS A 71 10.30 -4.84 -4.96
N MET A 72 10.41 -4.95 -3.64
CA MET A 72 11.42 -5.70 -2.90
C MET A 72 10.86 -7.02 -2.39
N LEU A 73 9.71 -7.50 -2.86
CA LEU A 73 9.28 -8.87 -2.58
C LEU A 73 10.24 -9.87 -3.22
N GLU A 74 10.52 -11.00 -2.55
CA GLU A 74 11.38 -12.06 -3.12
C GLU A 74 10.75 -12.71 -4.35
N LYS A 75 9.42 -12.75 -4.38
CA LYS A 75 8.65 -13.34 -5.46
C LYS A 75 7.62 -12.35 -5.98
N GLU A 76 7.42 -12.39 -7.30
CA GLU A 76 6.38 -11.60 -7.92
C GLU A 76 4.98 -12.01 -7.44
N PRO A 77 4.12 -11.04 -7.09
CA PRO A 77 2.74 -11.33 -6.73
C PRO A 77 1.95 -11.91 -7.92
N GLY A 78 0.96 -12.73 -7.59
CA GLY A 78 0.04 -13.31 -8.57
C GLY A 78 -0.83 -12.25 -9.27
N PRO A 79 -1.54 -12.62 -10.35
CA PRO A 79 -2.38 -11.68 -11.11
C PRO A 79 -3.48 -11.03 -10.27
N GLU A 80 -4.12 -11.78 -9.37
CA GLU A 80 -5.17 -11.26 -8.48
C GLU A 80 -4.62 -10.25 -7.46
N GLU A 81 -3.45 -10.52 -6.90
CA GLU A 81 -2.82 -9.62 -5.92
C GLU A 81 -2.25 -8.38 -6.61
N LYS A 82 -1.73 -8.52 -7.83
CA LYS A 82 -1.39 -7.36 -8.70
C LYS A 82 -2.62 -6.49 -8.98
N LEU A 83 -3.81 -7.08 -9.17
CA LEU A 83 -5.06 -6.33 -9.33
C LEU A 83 -5.50 -5.64 -8.04
N ALA A 84 -5.34 -6.29 -6.88
CA ALA A 84 -5.65 -5.71 -5.59
C ALA A 84 -4.74 -4.52 -5.25
N LEU A 85 -3.43 -4.67 -5.47
CA LEU A 85 -2.49 -3.55 -5.37
C LEU A 85 -2.88 -2.41 -6.32
N TYR A 86 -3.21 -2.73 -7.58
CA TYR A 86 -3.56 -1.74 -8.59
C TYR A 86 -4.79 -0.91 -8.20
N LYS A 87 -5.89 -1.55 -7.77
CA LYS A 87 -7.14 -0.84 -7.44
C LYS A 87 -6.94 0.13 -6.28
N TYR A 88 -6.23 -0.29 -5.23
CA TYR A 88 -5.94 0.57 -4.08
C TYR A 88 -4.94 1.66 -4.44
N PHE A 89 -3.92 1.36 -5.24
CA PHE A 89 -2.96 2.36 -5.72
C PHE A 89 -3.64 3.48 -6.51
N LYS A 90 -4.54 3.13 -7.44
CA LYS A 90 -5.29 4.12 -8.23
C LYS A 90 -6.19 4.98 -7.37
N GLN A 91 -6.95 4.37 -6.47
CA GLN A 91 -7.83 5.12 -5.58
C GLN A 91 -7.05 5.99 -4.58
N ALA A 92 -5.93 5.50 -4.05
CA ALA A 92 -5.04 6.24 -3.14
C ALA A 92 -4.47 7.52 -3.76
N ARG A 93 -4.32 7.56 -5.09
CA ARG A 93 -3.86 8.73 -5.85
C ARG A 93 -5.00 9.60 -6.38
N GLY A 94 -6.26 9.19 -6.16
CA GLY A 94 -7.43 9.84 -6.76
C GLY A 94 -7.46 9.74 -8.29
N GLU A 95 -6.80 8.72 -8.85
CA GLU A 95 -6.71 8.52 -10.29
C GLU A 95 -7.80 7.56 -10.77
N GLN A 96 -8.67 8.04 -11.66
CA GLN A 96 -9.61 7.17 -12.39
C GLN A 96 -8.90 6.49 -13.57
N PRO A 97 -8.88 5.14 -13.64
CA PRO A 97 -8.44 4.41 -14.81
C PRO A 97 -9.41 4.66 -15.99
N ALA A 98 -8.84 4.74 -17.18
CA ALA A 98 -9.61 4.93 -18.42
C ALA A 98 -10.61 3.80 -18.62
N GLN A 99 -11.82 4.14 -19.07
CA GLN A 99 -12.85 3.15 -19.35
C GLN A 99 -12.40 2.28 -20.54
N PRO A 100 -12.36 0.95 -20.37
CA PRO A 100 -11.83 0.05 -21.39
C PRO A 100 -12.82 -0.16 -22.54
N SER A 101 -12.27 -0.38 -23.74
CA SER A 101 -13.06 -0.82 -24.89
C SER A 101 -13.45 -2.30 -24.78
N PHE A 102 -14.48 -2.74 -25.51
CA PHE A 102 -15.08 -4.08 -25.36
C PHE A 102 -14.08 -5.25 -25.51
N TYR A 103 -13.05 -5.07 -26.33
CA TYR A 103 -12.04 -6.08 -26.65
C TYR A 103 -10.84 -6.10 -25.67
N GLN A 104 -10.75 -5.14 -24.75
CA GLN A 104 -9.64 -5.03 -23.80
C GLN A 104 -9.98 -5.73 -22.47
N MET A 105 -9.95 -7.06 -22.46
CA MET A 105 -10.34 -7.85 -21.28
C MET A 105 -9.52 -7.51 -20.03
N GLU A 106 -8.19 -7.38 -20.14
CA GLU A 106 -7.33 -7.04 -18.98
C GLU A 106 -7.66 -5.66 -18.41
N ALA A 107 -7.85 -4.66 -19.28
CA ALA A 107 -8.21 -3.32 -18.87
C ALA A 107 -9.61 -3.29 -18.22
N LYS A 108 -10.53 -4.16 -18.67
CA LYS A 108 -11.84 -4.37 -18.03
C LYS A 108 -11.73 -4.90 -16.62
N PHE A 109 -10.86 -5.87 -16.36
CA PHE A 109 -10.62 -6.36 -15.00
C PHE A 109 -10.04 -5.28 -14.09
N LYS A 110 -9.03 -4.55 -14.56
CA LYS A 110 -8.42 -3.42 -13.83
C LYS A 110 -9.44 -2.32 -13.51
N TYR A 111 -10.25 -1.93 -14.49
CA TYR A 111 -11.29 -0.91 -14.32
C TYR A 111 -12.37 -1.37 -13.34
N ASN A 112 -12.86 -2.61 -13.46
CA ASN A 112 -13.87 -3.15 -12.56
C ASN A 112 -13.34 -3.22 -11.12
N ALA A 113 -12.11 -3.72 -10.91
CA ALA A 113 -11.48 -3.79 -9.60
C ALA A 113 -11.34 -2.41 -8.95
N TRP A 114 -10.94 -1.38 -9.73
CA TRP A 114 -10.92 0.00 -9.24
C TRP A 114 -12.33 0.53 -8.95
N LYS A 115 -13.30 0.26 -9.83
CA LYS A 115 -14.69 0.71 -9.64
C LYS A 115 -15.29 0.19 -8.33
N GLU A 116 -14.97 -1.04 -7.95
CA GLU A 116 -15.39 -1.61 -6.67
C GLU A 116 -14.88 -0.83 -5.46
N VAL A 117 -13.69 -0.23 -5.54
CA VAL A 117 -13.10 0.58 -4.46
C VAL A 117 -13.25 2.08 -4.69
N SER A 118 -13.92 2.52 -5.76
CA SER A 118 -14.01 3.95 -6.12
C SER A 118 -14.78 4.80 -5.10
N HIS A 119 -15.55 4.15 -4.22
CA HIS A 119 -16.34 4.78 -3.17
C HIS A 119 -15.55 5.06 -1.88
N ILE A 120 -14.37 4.45 -1.69
CA ILE A 120 -13.56 4.65 -0.47
C ILE A 120 -12.69 5.90 -0.60
N SER A 121 -12.33 6.51 0.52
CA SER A 121 -11.42 7.66 0.54
C SER A 121 -10.01 7.29 0.04
N ALA A 122 -9.24 8.28 -0.41
CA ALA A 122 -7.85 8.07 -0.80
C ALA A 122 -7.01 7.51 0.36
N GLN A 123 -7.27 8.00 1.58
CA GLN A 123 -6.65 7.54 2.82
C GLN A 123 -6.99 6.09 3.11
N LYS A 124 -8.27 5.70 2.98
CA LYS A 124 -8.70 4.31 3.14
C LYS A 124 -7.99 3.41 2.15
N ALA A 125 -7.87 3.84 0.89
CA ALA A 125 -7.11 3.12 -0.12
C ALA A 125 -5.63 3.01 0.21
N GLN A 126 -4.98 4.06 0.74
CA GLN A 126 -3.58 4.03 1.21
C GLN A 126 -3.39 2.99 2.32
N ALA A 127 -4.27 3.00 3.33
CA ALA A 127 -4.21 2.06 4.44
C ALA A 127 -4.46 0.61 3.99
N LEU A 128 -5.42 0.38 3.10
CA LEU A 128 -5.68 -0.94 2.50
C LEU A 128 -4.52 -1.41 1.63
N TYR A 129 -3.86 -0.50 0.91
CA TYR A 129 -2.66 -0.83 0.15
C TYR A 129 -1.52 -1.31 1.06
N ILE A 130 -1.25 -0.58 2.15
CA ILE A 130 -0.24 -0.98 3.15
C ILE A 130 -0.58 -2.37 3.74
N LYS A 131 -1.87 -2.60 4.02
CA LYS A 131 -2.34 -3.92 4.46
C LYS A 131 -2.07 -5.01 3.42
N GLU A 132 -2.36 -4.76 2.15
CA GLU A 132 -2.11 -5.74 1.09
C GLU A 132 -0.60 -6.05 0.95
N VAL A 133 0.24 -5.01 1.04
CA VAL A 133 1.69 -5.18 1.02
C VAL A 133 2.16 -6.01 2.23
N ASN A 134 1.59 -5.83 3.42
CA ASN A 134 1.88 -6.69 4.57
C ASN A 134 1.59 -8.17 4.29
N GLU A 135 0.41 -8.49 3.75
CA GLU A 135 0.04 -9.87 3.41
C GLU A 135 1.00 -10.47 2.37
N LEU A 136 1.42 -9.67 1.39
CA LEU A 136 2.39 -10.09 0.39
C LEU A 136 3.78 -10.35 0.99
N ILE A 137 4.23 -9.52 1.92
CA ILE A 137 5.49 -9.74 2.64
C ILE A 137 5.39 -11.02 3.46
N ASN A 138 4.28 -11.24 4.15
CA ASN A 138 4.06 -12.46 4.93
C ASN A 138 4.13 -13.72 4.04
N LYS A 139 3.55 -13.63 2.84
CA LYS A 139 3.44 -14.74 1.89
C LYS A 139 4.71 -15.02 1.08
N TYR A 140 5.43 -13.98 0.68
CA TYR A 140 6.55 -14.09 -0.26
C TYR A 140 7.90 -13.71 0.33
N GLY A 141 7.93 -13.02 1.47
CA GLY A 141 9.14 -12.41 2.00
C GLY A 141 9.60 -11.19 1.22
N THR A 142 10.59 -10.48 1.77
CA THR A 142 11.29 -9.38 1.08
C THR A 142 12.72 -9.77 0.77
N ARG A 143 13.15 -9.55 -0.48
CA ARG A 143 14.55 -9.71 -0.84
C ARG A 143 15.35 -8.61 -0.15
N ALA A 144 16.25 -9.07 0.69
CA ALA A 144 17.28 -8.26 1.27
C ALA A 144 18.42 -8.14 0.26
N GLU A 145 18.72 -6.92 -0.20
CA GLU A 145 19.99 -6.68 -0.91
C GLU A 145 21.19 -6.77 0.04
#